data_AF-A0A3C0NL78-F1
#
_entry.id   AF-A0A3C0NL78-F1
#
_cell.length_a   1.000
_cell.length_b   1.000
_cell.length_c   1.000
_cell.angle_alpha   90.00
_cell.angle_beta   90.00
_cell.angle_gamma   90.00
#
_symmetry.space_group_name_H-M   'P 1'
#
loop_
_entity.id
_entity.type
_entity.pdbx_description
1 polymer ?
#
loop_
_entity_poly.entity_id
_entity_poly.type
_entity_poly.pdbx_seq_one_letter_code
_entity_poly.pdbx_strand_id
1 'polypeptide(L)'
;EAYTFVRGLAEKGETILFVGTKKQATDAVKEEASRVGMYYVNARWLGGMLTNFKTMRTRVDRLAQLKKMQEDGTFDMLPKKEVMKHLGEMEKLEKYLGGVKDMRKLPGALFVVDPRKEHNAIAEARKLHIPIVAIVDTNCDPDEVDYVIPANDDAIRAIRLISATMANAVQEGRQGEDASAEETAEEAAPAEE
;
A
#
# COMPACT_ATOMS: atom_id res chain seq x y z
N GLU A 1 20.63 0.43 -4.09
CA GLU A 1 20.37 -0.17 -2.77
C GLU A 1 18.87 -0.33 -2.52
N ALA A 2 18.10 0.77 -2.40
CA ALA A 2 16.64 0.71 -2.21
C ALA A 2 15.91 -0.21 -3.23
N TYR A 3 16.26 -0.09 -4.52
CA TYR A 3 15.71 -0.94 -5.58
C TYR A 3 15.97 -2.43 -5.35
N THR A 4 17.21 -2.80 -5.05
CA THR A 4 17.61 -4.20 -4.80
C THR A 4 16.94 -4.77 -3.56
N PHE A 5 16.79 -3.96 -2.51
CA PHE A 5 16.06 -4.32 -1.30
C PHE A 5 14.58 -4.60 -1.57
N VAL A 6 13.91 -3.69 -2.29
CA VAL A 6 12.50 -3.85 -2.70
C VAL A 6 12.31 -5.09 -3.56
N ARG A 7 13.21 -5.34 -4.52
CA ARG A 7 13.19 -6.56 -5.35
C ARG A 7 13.32 -7.81 -4.49
N GLY A 8 14.29 -7.86 -3.59
CA GLY A 8 14.51 -9.01 -2.70
C GLY A 8 13.40 -9.24 -1.67
N LEU A 9 12.60 -8.21 -1.33
CA LEU A 9 11.37 -8.39 -0.55
C LEU A 9 10.24 -8.97 -1.38
N ALA A 10 10.10 -8.49 -2.62
CA ALA A 10 9.11 -9.02 -3.55
C ALA A 10 9.37 -10.49 -3.89
N GLU A 11 10.63 -10.89 -4.11
CA GLU A 11 11.09 -12.28 -4.29
C GLU A 11 10.76 -13.19 -3.09
N LYS A 12 10.54 -12.64 -1.90
CA LYS A 12 10.15 -13.40 -0.69
C LYS A 12 8.62 -13.47 -0.50
N GLY A 13 7.84 -12.92 -1.42
CA GLY A 13 6.39 -12.80 -1.28
C GLY A 13 5.95 -11.83 -0.17
N GLU A 14 6.81 -10.87 0.20
CA GLU A 14 6.46 -9.82 1.15
C GLU A 14 5.70 -8.68 0.48
N THR A 15 4.74 -8.12 1.21
CA THR A 15 3.88 -7.04 0.69
C THR A 15 4.46 -5.69 1.06
N ILE A 16 4.43 -4.75 0.12
CA ILE A 16 4.91 -3.38 0.32
C ILE A 16 3.71 -2.44 0.41
N LEU A 17 3.77 -1.52 1.37
CA LEU A 17 2.75 -0.48 1.55
C LEU A 17 3.28 0.85 1.02
N PHE A 18 2.65 1.37 -0.03
CA PHE A 18 2.99 2.68 -0.60
C PHE A 18 2.21 3.79 0.12
N VAL A 19 2.91 4.78 0.67
CA VAL A 19 2.33 5.86 1.48
C VAL A 19 2.68 7.20 0.85
N GLY A 20 1.67 8.01 0.56
CA GLY A 20 1.85 9.38 0.12
C GLY A 20 0.55 10.17 0.17
N THR A 21 0.37 11.00 1.20
CA THR A 21 -0.82 11.86 1.36
C THR A 21 -0.65 13.26 0.76
N LYS A 22 0.53 13.54 0.21
CA LYS A 22 0.82 14.78 -0.50
C LYS A 22 0.01 14.80 -1.81
N LYS A 23 -0.58 15.96 -2.16
CA LYS A 23 -1.45 16.08 -3.34
C LYS A 23 -0.74 15.64 -4.62
N GLN A 24 0.56 15.92 -4.69
CA GLN A 24 1.44 15.57 -5.81
C GLN A 24 1.74 14.06 -5.89
N ALA A 25 1.61 13.33 -4.77
CA ALA A 25 1.93 11.92 -4.65
C ALA A 25 0.68 11.02 -4.71
N THR A 26 -0.50 11.55 -4.35
CA THR A 26 -1.75 10.79 -4.20
C THR A 26 -2.07 9.90 -5.41
N ASP A 27 -2.02 10.46 -6.62
CA ASP A 27 -2.37 9.72 -7.83
C ASP A 27 -1.27 8.74 -8.24
N ALA A 28 -0.01 9.16 -8.17
CA ALA A 28 1.14 8.32 -8.50
C ALA A 28 1.22 7.09 -7.59
N VAL A 29 1.06 7.26 -6.27
CA VAL A 29 1.08 6.16 -5.31
C VAL A 29 -0.07 5.17 -5.56
N LYS A 30 -1.28 5.69 -5.80
CA LYS A 30 -2.45 4.84 -6.06
C LYS A 30 -2.30 4.04 -7.35
N GLU A 31 -1.93 4.70 -8.45
CA GLU A 31 -1.82 4.09 -9.77
C GLU A 31 -0.74 3.00 -9.78
N GLU A 32 0.46 3.33 -9.28
CA GLU A 32 1.59 2.41 -9.31
C GLU A 32 1.42 1.22 -8.36
N ALA A 33 0.90 1.44 -7.14
CA ALA A 33 0.64 0.33 -6.22
C ALA A 33 -0.47 -0.59 -6.74
N SER A 34 -1.53 -0.02 -7.31
CA SER A 34 -2.62 -0.82 -7.90
C SER A 34 -2.15 -1.62 -9.11
N ARG A 35 -1.25 -1.05 -9.93
CA ARG A 35 -0.64 -1.72 -11.09
C ARG A 35 0.09 -3.00 -10.72
N VAL A 36 0.76 -3.02 -9.56
CA VAL A 36 1.53 -4.19 -9.08
C VAL A 36 0.81 -5.00 -8.01
N GLY A 37 -0.48 -4.71 -7.75
CA GLY A 37 -1.26 -5.42 -6.74
C GLY A 37 -0.71 -5.28 -5.32
N MET A 38 -0.13 -4.12 -5.00
CA MET A 38 0.36 -3.77 -3.67
C MET A 38 -0.60 -2.79 -2.98
N TYR A 39 -0.43 -2.65 -1.66
CA TYR A 39 -1.28 -1.81 -0.84
C TYR A 39 -0.85 -0.36 -0.91
N TYR A 40 -1.79 0.57 -0.72
CA TYR A 40 -1.49 1.99 -0.71
C TYR A 40 -2.31 2.80 0.30
N VAL A 41 -1.74 3.94 0.71
CA VAL A 41 -2.41 5.00 1.47
C VAL A 41 -2.12 6.33 0.78
N ASN A 42 -3.12 6.88 0.10
CA ASN A 42 -2.97 8.09 -0.72
C ASN A 42 -3.72 9.33 -0.16
N ALA A 43 -4.63 9.13 0.80
CA ALA A 43 -5.48 10.19 1.33
C ALA A 43 -4.98 10.74 2.68
N ARG A 44 -5.06 9.94 3.75
CA ARG A 44 -4.61 10.33 5.09
C ARG A 44 -4.17 9.11 5.87
N TRP A 45 -3.02 9.19 6.52
CA TRP A 45 -2.61 8.21 7.52
C TRP A 45 -3.48 8.34 8.78
N LEU A 46 -4.16 7.26 9.16
CA LEU A 46 -4.86 7.17 10.44
C LEU A 46 -3.87 6.60 11.47
N GLY A 47 -3.65 7.33 12.56
CA GLY A 47 -2.80 6.84 13.64
C GLY A 47 -3.30 5.49 14.16
N GLY A 48 -2.38 4.54 14.33
CA GLY A 48 -2.69 3.17 14.71
C GLY A 48 -2.93 2.23 13.53
N MET A 49 -2.65 2.65 12.29
CA MET A 49 -2.83 1.80 11.10
C MET A 49 -1.97 0.53 11.15
N LEU A 50 -0.73 0.63 11.65
CA LEU A 50 0.16 -0.52 11.79
C LEU A 50 0.19 -1.01 13.23
N THR A 51 0.33 -0.09 14.19
CA THR A 51 0.49 -0.44 15.62
C THR A 51 -0.79 -1.00 16.24
N ASN A 52 -1.97 -0.62 15.73
CA ASN A 52 -3.26 -1.17 16.14
C ASN A 52 -4.00 -1.82 14.95
N PHE A 53 -3.30 -2.73 14.28
CA PHE A 53 -3.81 -3.44 13.10
C PHE A 53 -5.15 -4.17 13.35
N LYS A 54 -5.38 -4.68 14.56
CA LYS A 54 -6.65 -5.34 14.92
C LYS A 54 -7.84 -4.39 14.81
N THR A 55 -7.74 -3.19 15.38
CA THR A 55 -8.82 -2.17 15.27
C THR A 55 -8.94 -1.65 13.85
N MET A 56 -7.83 -1.49 13.13
CA MET A 56 -7.86 -1.11 11.71
C MET A 56 -8.64 -2.14 10.90
N ARG A 57 -8.39 -3.44 11.09
CA ARG A 57 -9.15 -4.52 10.44
C ARG A 57 -10.64 -4.46 10.75
N THR A 58 -11.04 -4.21 11.99
CA THR A 58 -12.47 -4.06 12.32
C THR A 58 -13.14 -2.93 11.52
N ARG A 59 -12.40 -1.86 11.17
CA ARG A 59 -12.91 -0.78 10.30
C ARG A 59 -12.99 -1.19 8.83
N VAL A 60 -12.07 -2.03 8.36
CA VAL A 60 -12.13 -2.64 7.03
C VAL A 60 -13.31 -3.61 6.92
N ASP A 61 -13.54 -4.44 7.95
CA ASP A 61 -14.68 -5.34 8.01
C ASP A 61 -16.00 -4.56 8.01
N ARG A 62 -16.03 -3.42 8.72
CA ARG A 62 -17.17 -2.49 8.69
C ARG A 62 -17.44 -1.93 7.28
N LEU A 63 -16.39 -1.57 6.53
CA LEU A 63 -16.52 -1.14 5.14
C LEU A 63 -17.11 -2.27 4.26
N ALA A 64 -16.61 -3.50 4.42
CA ALA A 64 -17.14 -4.66 3.70
C ALA A 64 -18.61 -4.93 4.04
N GLN A 65 -19.00 -4.80 5.32
CA GLN A 65 -20.38 -4.91 5.76
C GLN A 65 -21.28 -3.84 5.10
N LEU A 66 -20.83 -2.58 5.06
CA LEU A 66 -21.59 -1.49 4.44
C LEU A 66 -21.79 -1.71 2.94
N LYS A 67 -20.76 -2.19 2.23
CA LYS A 67 -20.88 -2.57 0.80
C LYS A 67 -21.88 -3.69 0.60
N LYS A 68 -21.82 -4.73 1.43
CA LYS A 68 -22.78 -5.84 1.38
C LYS A 68 -24.21 -5.37 1.64
N MET A 69 -24.44 -4.51 2.63
CA MET A 69 -25.77 -3.94 2.90
C MET A 69 -26.31 -3.10 1.73
N GLN A 70 -25.42 -2.43 0.99
CA GLN A 70 -25.79 -1.68 -0.21
C GLN A 70 -26.16 -2.62 -1.36
N GLU A 71 -25.40 -3.70 -1.57
CA GLU A 71 -25.65 -4.71 -2.61
C GLU A 71 -26.93 -5.52 -2.34
N ASP A 72 -27.17 -5.89 -1.08
CA ASP A 72 -28.34 -6.66 -0.65
C ASP A 72 -29.65 -5.83 -0.63
N GLY A 73 -29.62 -4.55 -1.02
CA GLY A 73 -30.80 -3.67 -1.04
C GLY A 73 -31.32 -3.27 0.35
N THR A 74 -30.56 -3.53 1.41
CA THR A 74 -30.96 -3.21 2.80
C THR A 74 -31.12 -1.69 2.99
N PHE A 75 -30.41 -0.88 2.20
CA PHE A 75 -30.51 0.58 2.25
C PHE A 75 -31.91 1.09 1.84
N ASP A 76 -32.63 0.37 0.99
CA ASP A 76 -33.96 0.78 0.53
C ASP A 76 -35.04 0.60 1.61
N MET A 77 -34.77 -0.28 2.59
CA MET A 77 -35.65 -0.54 3.74
C MET A 77 -35.42 0.45 4.90
N LEU A 78 -34.35 1.26 4.83
CA LEU A 78 -33.97 2.19 5.89
C LEU A 78 -34.49 3.61 5.62
N PRO A 79 -34.71 4.42 6.68
CA PRO A 79 -35.02 5.83 6.52
C PRO A 79 -33.90 6.58 5.78
N LYS A 80 -34.26 7.50 4.87
CA LYS A 80 -33.29 8.30 4.08
C LYS A 80 -32.19 8.97 4.91
N LYS A 81 -32.49 9.35 6.17
CA LYS A 81 -31.50 9.93 7.09
C LYS A 81 -30.40 8.92 7.49
N GLU A 82 -30.76 7.66 7.70
CA GLU A 82 -29.80 6.61 8.06
C GLU A 82 -29.00 6.16 6.85
N VAL A 83 -29.65 6.05 5.69
CA VAL A 83 -28.97 5.79 4.41
C VAL A 83 -27.89 6.84 4.15
N MET A 84 -28.19 8.13 4.31
CA MET A 84 -27.18 9.19 4.16
C MET A 84 -26.02 9.07 5.16
N LYS A 85 -26.29 8.64 6.40
CA LYS A 85 -25.22 8.39 7.39
C LYS A 85 -24.32 7.24 6.96
N HIS A 86 -24.91 6.12 6.52
CA HIS A 86 -24.16 4.95 6.07
C HIS A 86 -23.37 5.22 4.79
N LEU A 87 -23.93 5.96 3.83
CA LEU A 87 -23.22 6.40 2.63
C LEU A 87 -22.03 7.30 2.99
N GLY A 88 -22.22 8.26 3.90
CA GLY A 88 -21.13 9.13 4.35
C GLY A 88 -20.06 8.39 5.17
N GLU A 89 -20.44 7.36 5.93
CA GLU A 89 -19.50 6.46 6.63
C GLU A 89 -18.69 5.64 5.61
N MET A 90 -19.37 5.04 4.64
CA MET A 90 -18.78 4.23 3.59
C MET A 90 -17.81 5.04 2.72
N GLU A 91 -18.18 6.25 2.28
CA GLU A 91 -17.32 7.11 1.47
C GLU A 91 -16.03 7.48 2.22
N LYS A 92 -16.14 7.80 3.52
CA LYS A 92 -14.97 8.10 4.36
C LYS A 92 -14.09 6.87 4.52
N LEU A 93 -14.67 5.71 4.79
CA LEU A 93 -13.92 4.46 4.95
C LEU A 93 -13.24 4.05 3.64
N GLU A 94 -13.93 4.13 2.51
CA GLU A 94 -13.35 3.82 1.18
C GLU A 94 -12.18 4.76 0.87
N LYS A 95 -12.34 6.05 1.15
CA LYS A 95 -11.30 7.06 0.90
C LYS A 95 -10.02 6.80 1.70
N TYR A 96 -10.12 6.34 2.94
CA TYR A 96 -8.95 6.17 3.82
C TYR A 96 -8.41 4.74 3.86
N LEU A 97 -9.26 3.74 3.74
CA LEU A 97 -8.91 2.32 3.90
C LEU A 97 -9.00 1.52 2.59
N GLY A 98 -9.45 2.12 1.49
CA GLY A 98 -9.63 1.41 0.21
C GLY A 98 -8.36 0.72 -0.30
N GLY A 99 -7.19 1.33 -0.10
CA GLY A 99 -5.91 0.77 -0.53
C GLY A 99 -5.29 -0.27 0.42
N VAL A 100 -5.87 -0.46 1.62
CA VAL A 100 -5.43 -1.48 2.60
C VAL A 100 -6.52 -2.52 2.90
N LYS A 101 -7.63 -2.50 2.15
CA LYS A 101 -8.79 -3.36 2.39
C LYS A 101 -8.45 -4.86 2.30
N ASP A 102 -7.53 -5.22 1.41
CA ASP A 102 -7.14 -6.62 1.16
C ASP A 102 -5.93 -7.05 2.02
N MET A 103 -5.47 -6.19 2.93
CA MET A 103 -4.29 -6.42 3.75
C MET A 103 -4.56 -7.39 4.90
N ARG A 104 -4.00 -8.61 4.79
CA ARG A 104 -4.17 -9.67 5.80
C ARG A 104 -3.05 -9.77 6.83
N LYS A 105 -1.86 -9.30 6.49
CA LYS A 105 -0.67 -9.27 7.36
C LYS A 105 -0.08 -7.86 7.34
N LEU A 106 0.80 -7.57 8.31
CA LEU A 106 1.58 -6.34 8.26
C LEU A 106 2.48 -6.35 7.02
N PRO A 107 2.75 -5.17 6.42
CA PRO A 107 3.65 -5.08 5.29
C PRO A 107 5.09 -5.37 5.71
N GLY A 108 5.84 -5.98 4.79
CA GLY A 108 7.27 -6.28 4.97
C GLY A 108 8.17 -5.05 4.80
N ALA A 109 7.68 -4.02 4.10
CA ALA A 109 8.31 -2.71 4.03
C ALA A 109 7.30 -1.60 3.76
N LEU A 110 7.65 -0.39 4.17
CA LEU A 110 6.95 0.83 3.78
C LEU A 110 7.74 1.58 2.71
N PHE A 111 7.04 2.03 1.68
CA PHE A 111 7.55 3.03 0.75
C PHE A 111 6.84 4.36 1.03
N VAL A 112 7.58 5.39 1.44
CA VAL A 112 7.02 6.67 1.90
C VAL A 112 7.46 7.81 0.99
N VAL A 113 6.50 8.64 0.58
CA VAL A 113 6.77 9.92 -0.10
C VAL A 113 6.61 11.03 0.93
N ASP A 114 7.67 11.83 1.13
CA ASP A 114 7.74 12.94 2.12
C ASP A 114 7.65 12.45 3.59
N PRO A 115 8.79 12.00 4.18
CA PRO A 115 8.91 11.61 5.58
C PRO A 115 8.37 12.64 6.58
N ARG A 116 8.61 13.92 6.30
CA ARG A 116 8.22 15.01 7.20
C ARG A 116 6.70 15.09 7.34
N LYS A 117 5.98 14.93 6.23
CA LYS A 117 4.52 14.88 6.26
C LYS A 117 3.98 13.58 6.86
N GLU A 118 4.64 12.46 6.58
CA GLU A 118 4.23 11.11 7.01
C GLU A 118 4.92 10.62 8.30
N HIS A 119 5.34 11.52 9.18
CA HIS A 119 6.04 11.19 10.43
C HIS A 119 5.33 10.14 11.29
N ASN A 120 3.99 10.11 11.29
CA ASN A 120 3.23 9.10 12.04
C ASN A 120 3.40 7.69 11.46
N ALA A 121 3.44 7.57 10.12
CA ALA A 121 3.65 6.28 9.46
C ALA A 121 5.05 5.74 9.76
N ILE A 122 6.06 6.62 9.72
CA ILE A 122 7.45 6.32 10.07
C ILE A 122 7.57 5.91 11.53
N ALA A 123 6.99 6.68 12.45
CA ALA A 123 7.04 6.38 13.88
C ALA A 123 6.38 5.04 14.22
N GLU A 124 5.28 4.69 13.55
CA GLU A 124 4.63 3.39 13.70
C GLU A 124 5.46 2.25 13.11
N ALA A 125 6.03 2.44 11.91
CA ALA A 125 6.87 1.44 11.25
C ALA A 125 8.14 1.16 12.06
N ARG A 126 8.82 2.19 12.58
CA ARG A 126 10.00 2.04 13.45
C ARG A 126 9.70 1.26 14.72
N LYS A 127 8.54 1.50 15.36
CA LYS A 127 8.11 0.75 16.55
C LYS A 127 7.89 -0.74 16.29
N LEU A 128 7.50 -1.09 15.07
CA LEU A 128 7.24 -2.46 14.65
C LEU A 128 8.43 -3.09 13.93
N HIS A 129 9.56 -2.38 13.84
CA HIS A 129 10.76 -2.79 13.09
C HIS A 129 10.47 -3.13 11.62
N ILE A 130 9.52 -2.42 11.02
CA ILE A 130 9.24 -2.53 9.59
C ILE A 130 10.22 -1.59 8.86
N PRO A 131 11.00 -2.10 7.89
CA PRO A 131 11.97 -1.30 7.15
C PRO A 131 11.28 -0.25 6.28
N ILE A 132 11.87 0.94 6.23
CA ILE A 132 11.32 2.13 5.58
C ILE A 132 12.21 2.53 4.41
N VAL A 133 11.61 2.58 3.23
CA VAL A 133 12.19 3.18 2.02
C VAL A 133 11.48 4.51 1.82
N ALA A 134 12.20 5.63 1.71
CA ALA A 134 11.55 6.91 1.53
C ALA A 134 12.24 7.85 0.54
N ILE A 135 11.42 8.67 -0.13
CA ILE A 135 11.89 9.81 -0.91
C ILE A 135 12.18 10.97 0.05
N VAL A 136 13.45 11.36 0.16
CA VAL A 136 13.91 12.40 1.06
C VAL A 136 14.30 13.63 0.25
N ASP A 137 13.66 14.76 0.56
CA ASP A 137 14.04 16.08 0.07
C ASP A 137 14.93 16.81 1.09
N THR A 138 15.51 17.94 0.68
CA THR A 138 16.42 18.77 1.48
C THR A 138 15.90 19.23 2.85
N ASN A 139 14.59 19.11 3.10
CA ASN A 139 13.92 19.56 4.32
C ASN A 139 13.56 18.41 5.29
N CYS A 140 13.99 17.19 4.99
CA CYS A 140 13.70 15.97 5.76
C CYS A 140 14.98 15.42 6.40
N ASP A 141 14.85 14.86 7.59
CA ASP A 141 15.95 14.17 8.28
C ASP A 141 16.07 12.72 7.75
N PRO A 142 17.20 12.33 7.14
CA PRO A 142 17.39 10.99 6.61
C PRO A 142 17.54 9.92 7.69
N ASP A 143 17.84 10.28 8.95
CA ASP A 143 18.15 9.32 10.02
C ASP A 143 16.92 8.53 10.50
N GLU A 144 15.71 8.95 10.10
CA GLU A 144 14.47 8.26 10.42
C GLU A 144 14.10 7.15 9.40
N VAL A 145 14.89 7.00 8.33
CA VAL A 145 14.61 6.15 7.17
C VAL A 145 15.76 5.15 6.96
N ASP A 146 15.45 3.88 6.71
CA ASP A 146 16.47 2.85 6.49
C ASP A 146 17.10 2.93 5.09
N TYR A 147 16.27 3.19 4.07
CA TYR A 147 16.71 3.32 2.68
C TYR A 147 16.27 4.66 2.10
N VAL A 148 17.22 5.57 2.02
CA VAL A 148 17.01 6.94 1.55
C VAL A 148 17.13 7.02 0.03
N ILE A 149 16.11 7.59 -0.61
CA ILE A 149 16.12 7.95 -2.03
C ILE A 149 16.15 9.48 -2.12
N PRO A 150 17.30 10.11 -2.41
CA PRO A 150 17.39 11.56 -2.51
C PRO A 150 16.67 12.03 -3.77
N ALA A 151 15.54 12.73 -3.62
CA ALA A 151 14.83 13.31 -4.74
C ALA A 151 13.83 14.40 -4.30
N ASN A 152 13.41 15.21 -5.27
CA ASN A 152 12.41 16.24 -5.05
C ASN A 152 11.01 15.61 -4.89
N ASP A 153 10.41 15.81 -3.72
CA ASP A 153 9.08 15.30 -3.35
C ASP A 153 7.93 16.26 -3.71
N ASP A 154 8.21 17.45 -4.24
CA ASP A 154 7.23 18.41 -4.76
C ASP A 154 6.93 18.19 -6.24
N ALA A 155 7.87 17.61 -6.98
CA ALA A 155 7.74 17.38 -8.40
C ALA A 155 6.95 16.08 -8.69
N ILE A 156 5.72 16.22 -9.21
CA ILE A 156 4.86 15.08 -9.60
C ILE A 156 5.59 14.09 -10.50
N ARG A 157 6.39 14.59 -11.46
CA ARG A 157 7.16 13.74 -12.38
C ARG A 157 8.23 12.91 -11.65
N ALA A 158 8.89 13.51 -10.66
CA ALA A 158 9.92 12.80 -9.89
C ALA A 158 9.29 11.73 -9.00
N ILE A 159 8.22 12.06 -8.28
CA ILE A 159 7.47 11.09 -7.46
C ILE A 159 6.97 9.94 -8.34
N ARG A 160 6.35 10.25 -9.49
CA ARG A 160 5.84 9.22 -10.40
C ARG A 160 6.96 8.33 -10.94
N LEU A 161 8.09 8.91 -11.34
CA LEU A 161 9.24 8.14 -11.82
C LEU A 161 9.77 7.19 -10.74
N ILE A 162 9.92 7.67 -9.52
CA ILE A 162 10.45 6.85 -8.42
C ILE A 162 9.45 5.78 -8.00
N SER A 163 8.17 6.14 -7.81
CA SER A 163 7.10 5.18 -7.50
C SER A 163 6.98 4.11 -8.59
N ALA A 164 7.05 4.49 -9.87
CA ALA A 164 7.02 3.54 -10.99
C ALA A 164 8.26 2.64 -11.00
N THR A 165 9.44 3.18 -10.69
CA THR A 165 10.68 2.40 -10.59
C THR A 165 10.62 1.40 -9.44
N MET A 166 10.07 1.79 -8.28
CA MET A 166 9.86 0.87 -7.16
C MET A 166 8.80 -0.18 -7.48
N ALA A 167 7.70 0.19 -8.14
CA ALA A 167 6.69 -0.74 -8.60
C ALA A 167 7.28 -1.76 -9.60
N ASN A 168 8.09 -1.31 -10.56
CA ASN A 168 8.79 -2.21 -11.48
C ASN A 168 9.72 -3.18 -10.72
N ALA A 169 10.44 -2.72 -9.69
CA ALA A 169 11.26 -3.60 -8.84
C ALA A 169 10.43 -4.70 -8.17
N VAL A 170 9.22 -4.37 -7.71
CA VAL A 170 8.27 -5.34 -7.14
C VAL A 170 7.79 -6.33 -8.19
N GLN A 171 7.46 -5.84 -9.39
CA GLN A 171 7.00 -6.67 -10.49
C GLN A 171 8.09 -7.64 -10.95
N GLU A 172 9.33 -7.16 -11.12
CA GLU A 172 10.48 -7.98 -11.49
C GLU A 172 10.81 -9.03 -10.42
N GLY A 173 10.75 -8.66 -9.13
CA GLY A 173 10.98 -9.60 -8.04
C GLY A 173 9.94 -10.73 -7.98
N ARG A 174 8.68 -10.43 -8.33
CA ARG A 174 7.62 -11.44 -8.48
C ARG A 174 7.76 -12.27 -9.77
N GLN A 175 8.14 -11.64 -10.88
CA GLN A 175 8.33 -12.34 -12.15
C GLN A 175 9.50 -13.32 -12.12
N GLY A 176 10.52 -13.08 -11.28
CA GLY A 176 11.55 -14.08 -10.98
C GLY A 176 10.98 -15.37 -10.36
N GLU A 177 9.89 -15.27 -9.60
CA GLU A 177 9.12 -16.43 -9.12
C GLU A 177 8.21 -17.01 -10.21
N ASP A 178 7.57 -16.18 -11.06
CA ASP A 178 6.71 -16.68 -12.14
C ASP A 178 7.50 -17.42 -13.24
N ALA A 179 8.70 -16.95 -13.61
CA ALA A 179 9.57 -17.64 -14.57
C ALA A 179 10.12 -18.97 -14.02
N SER A 180 10.40 -19.03 -12.72
CA SER A 180 10.81 -20.28 -12.07
C SER A 180 9.63 -21.23 -11.85
N ALA A 181 8.41 -20.72 -11.64
CA ALA A 181 7.19 -21.53 -11.60
C ALA A 181 6.79 -22.07 -12.99
N GLU A 182 7.00 -21.30 -14.06
CA GLU A 182 6.82 -21.77 -15.45
C GLU A 182 7.87 -22.83 -15.84
N GLU A 183 9.15 -22.68 -15.48
CA GLU A 183 10.17 -23.72 -15.70
C GLU A 183 9.85 -25.02 -14.94
N THR A 184 9.30 -24.93 -13.72
CA THR A 184 8.93 -26.14 -12.95
C THR A 184 7.66 -26.83 -13.49
N ALA A 185 6.79 -26.09 -14.19
CA ALA A 185 5.58 -26.64 -14.82
C ALA A 185 5.88 -27.31 -16.18
N GLU A 186 6.91 -26.86 -16.90
CA GLU A 186 7.35 -27.46 -18.16
C GLU A 186 8.16 -28.74 -17.95
N GLU A 187 8.86 -28.88 -16.80
CA GLU A 187 9.63 -30.09 -16.45
C GLU A 187 8.77 -31.23 -15.86
N ALA A 188 7.49 -30.97 -15.55
CA ALA A 188 6.56 -31.92 -14.95
C ALA A 188 5.57 -32.57 -15.95
N ALA A 189 5.73 -32.35 -17.26
CA ALA A 189 5.03 -33.15 -18.27
C ALA A 189 5.79 -34.49 -18.46
N PRO A 190 5.30 -35.62 -17.92
CA PRO A 190 6.00 -36.88 -18.10
C PRO A 190 5.78 -37.36 -19.53
N ALA A 191 6.87 -37.83 -20.14
CA ALA A 191 6.85 -38.62 -21.34
C ALA A 191 5.92 -39.84 -21.16
N GLU A 192 4.85 -39.89 -21.95
CA GLU A 192 4.16 -41.15 -22.25
C GLU A 192 4.98 -41.91 -23.30
N GLU A 193 5.68 -42.96 -22.86
CA GLU A 193 5.83 -44.23 -23.60
C GLU A 193 6.13 -45.39 -22.63
#